data_AF-A0A936UFM5-F1
#
_entry.id   AF-A0A936UFM5-F1
#
_cell.length_a   1.000
_cell.length_b   1.000
_cell.length_c   1.000
_cell.angle_alpha   90.00
_cell.angle_beta   90.00
_cell.angle_gamma   90.00
#
_symmetry.space_group_name_H-M   'P 1'
#
loop_
_entity.id
_entity.type
_entity.pdbx_description
1 polymer ?
#
loop_
_entity_poly.entity_id
_entity_poly.type
_entity_poly.pdbx_seq_one_letter_code
_entity_poly.pdbx_strand_id
1 'polypeptide(L)'
;MGSYVFGWEHAIPLLPWTILPYWSIDLFYGIALFAARSKVELFRLVRRLLAAQLICITGFLLWPLRFSFTRPATEGWTGALFDALTGFDLPYNQAPSLHICLLVVLWRFYADLLQVPTPRHSREGGNPASSFPPAAEPLGSRLRGNDGLDLPTLHATREQQRTTRHLWLQGLLHVWFTLIALSVLTTWQHHF
;
A
#
# COMPACT_ATOMS: atom_id res chain seq x y z
N MET A 1 -23.83 26.66 15.09
CA MET A 1 -23.10 25.55 14.44
C MET A 1 -24.14 24.69 13.75
N GLY A 2 -24.28 24.82 12.44
CA GLY A 2 -25.22 24.01 11.65
C GLY A 2 -24.50 22.80 11.09
N SER A 3 -25.14 21.63 11.14
CA SER A 3 -24.76 20.45 10.36
C SER A 3 -25.48 20.48 9.01
N TYR A 4 -24.77 20.19 7.93
CA TYR A 4 -25.36 20.12 6.58
C TYR A 4 -25.49 18.66 6.17
N VAL A 5 -26.42 17.96 6.81
CA VAL A 5 -26.68 16.55 6.51
C VAL A 5 -27.57 16.46 5.28
N PHE A 6 -27.05 15.90 4.20
CA PHE A 6 -27.87 15.64 3.02
C PHE A 6 -28.71 14.37 3.20
N GLY A 7 -29.96 14.37 2.72
CA GLY A 7 -30.92 13.27 2.92
C GLY A 7 -30.48 11.91 2.36
N TRP A 8 -29.58 11.88 1.37
CA TRP A 8 -29.02 10.65 0.82
C TRP A 8 -28.01 9.96 1.76
N GLU A 9 -27.45 10.69 2.73
CA GLU A 9 -26.42 10.15 3.60
C GLU A 9 -26.98 9.13 4.60
N HIS A 10 -28.25 9.29 5.01
CA HIS A 10 -28.94 8.31 5.87
C HIS A 10 -29.12 6.94 5.20
N ALA A 11 -28.99 6.88 3.86
CA ALA A 11 -29.16 5.65 3.10
C ALA A 11 -27.89 4.79 3.05
N ILE A 12 -26.76 5.25 3.60
CA ILE A 12 -25.51 4.48 3.62
C ILE A 12 -25.50 3.61 4.89
N PRO A 13 -25.70 2.29 4.78
CA PRO A 13 -25.67 1.42 5.94
C PRO A 13 -24.25 1.32 6.50
N LEU A 14 -24.12 1.33 7.82
CA LEU A 14 -22.89 0.86 8.47
C LEU A 14 -22.71 -0.61 8.11
N LEU A 15 -21.54 -0.97 7.59
CA LEU A 15 -21.18 -2.34 7.28
C LEU A 15 -20.19 -2.83 8.34
N PRO A 16 -20.61 -3.54 9.41
CA PRO A 16 -19.75 -3.80 10.57
C PRO A 16 -18.48 -4.57 10.23
N TRP A 17 -18.52 -5.43 9.19
CA TRP A 17 -17.37 -6.22 8.75
C TRP A 17 -16.25 -5.37 8.12
N THR A 18 -16.52 -4.15 7.66
CA THR A 18 -15.49 -3.27 7.10
C THR A 18 -14.52 -2.77 8.17
N ILE A 19 -14.84 -2.91 9.46
CA ILE A 19 -13.88 -2.63 10.53
C ILE A 19 -12.58 -3.43 10.38
N LEU A 20 -12.63 -4.62 9.79
CA LEU A 20 -11.45 -5.44 9.56
C LEU A 20 -10.45 -4.80 8.58
N PRO A 21 -10.83 -4.44 7.34
CA PRO A 21 -9.93 -3.69 6.47
C PRO A 21 -9.52 -2.36 7.09
N TYR A 22 -10.40 -1.67 7.82
CA TYR A 22 -10.00 -0.45 8.56
C TYR A 22 -8.81 -0.71 9.48
N TRP A 23 -8.90 -1.65 10.43
CA TRP A 23 -7.82 -1.98 11.35
C TRP A 23 -6.54 -2.46 10.66
N SER A 24 -6.65 -3.01 9.45
CA SER A 24 -5.46 -3.42 8.71
C SER A 24 -4.53 -2.25 8.39
N ILE A 25 -5.00 -0.99 8.38
CA ILE A 25 -4.15 0.19 8.19
C ILE A 25 -3.08 0.30 9.28
N ASP A 26 -3.42 0.01 10.54
CA ASP A 26 -2.49 0.09 11.67
C ASP A 26 -1.45 -1.03 11.60
N LEU A 27 -1.88 -2.20 11.13
CA LEU A 27 -0.98 -3.32 10.87
C LEU A 27 0.01 -2.97 9.73
N PHE A 28 -0.48 -2.41 8.62
CA PHE A 28 0.38 -1.93 7.54
C PHE A 28 1.30 -0.80 8.01
N TYR A 29 0.83 0.09 8.87
CA TYR A 29 1.66 1.13 9.45
C TYR A 29 2.82 0.52 10.26
N GLY A 30 2.52 -0.42 11.15
CA GLY A 30 3.52 -1.10 11.96
C GLY A 30 4.53 -1.87 11.10
N ILE A 31 4.05 -2.65 10.13
CA ILE A 31 4.92 -3.42 9.21
C ILE A 31 5.79 -2.49 8.37
N ALA A 32 5.30 -1.33 7.93
CA ALA A 32 6.04 -0.43 7.06
C ALA A 32 7.36 0.06 7.69
N LEU A 33 7.38 0.24 9.02
CA LEU A 33 8.58 0.63 9.76
C LEU A 33 9.68 -0.44 9.72
N PHE A 34 9.30 -1.72 9.68
CA PHE A 34 10.23 -2.86 9.58
C PHE A 34 10.52 -3.27 8.14
N ALA A 35 9.62 -2.97 7.21
CA ALA A 35 9.75 -3.34 5.80
C ALA A 35 10.70 -2.42 5.00
N ALA A 36 11.04 -1.25 5.55
CA ALA A 36 11.99 -0.34 4.92
C ALA A 36 13.36 -1.00 4.74
N ARG A 37 13.89 -0.99 3.51
CA ARG A 37 15.13 -1.71 3.16
C ARG A 37 16.39 -0.93 3.53
N SER A 38 16.26 0.34 3.88
CA SER A 38 17.37 1.20 4.27
C SER A 38 16.95 2.29 5.26
N LYS A 39 17.92 2.84 6.00
CA LYS A 39 17.70 3.99 6.88
C LYS A 39 17.14 5.20 6.10
N VAL A 40 17.63 5.44 4.89
CA VAL A 40 17.19 6.57 4.04
C VAL A 40 15.72 6.44 3.67
N GLU A 41 15.28 5.23 3.32
CA GLU A 41 13.88 4.93 3.02
C GLU A 41 12.98 5.11 4.25
N LEU A 42 13.41 4.57 5.39
CA LEU A 42 12.70 4.72 6.67
C LEU A 42 12.56 6.21 7.05
N PHE A 43 13.63 6.98 7.00
CA PHE A 43 13.58 8.42 7.29
C PHE A 43 12.64 9.17 6.34
N ARG A 44 12.58 8.78 5.07
CA ARG A 44 11.65 9.36 4.10
C ARG A 44 10.20 9.03 4.44
N LEU A 45 9.92 7.77 4.81
CA LEU A 45 8.60 7.34 5.24
C LEU A 45 8.17 8.10 6.50
N VAL A 46 8.99 8.07 7.55
CA VAL A 46 8.71 8.75 8.82
C VAL A 46 8.48 10.25 8.62
N ARG A 47 9.29 10.93 7.80
CA ARG A 47 9.06 12.35 7.49
C ARG A 47 7.71 12.60 6.80
N ARG A 48 7.30 11.73 5.88
CA ARG A 48 6.00 11.86 5.19
C ARG A 48 4.84 11.65 6.15
N LEU A 49 4.93 10.64 7.02
CA LEU A 49 3.93 10.36 8.05
C LEU A 49 3.83 11.53 9.05
N LEU A 50 4.97 12.04 9.51
CA LEU A 50 5.01 13.19 10.41
C LEU A 50 4.44 14.46 9.76
N ALA A 51 4.79 14.73 8.49
CA ALA A 51 4.24 15.87 7.76
C ALA A 51 2.72 15.76 7.59
N ALA A 52 2.21 14.58 7.24
CA ALA A 52 0.77 14.33 7.16
C ALA A 52 0.08 14.59 8.51
N GLN A 53 0.66 14.10 9.61
CA GLN A 53 0.14 14.30 10.95
C GLN A 53 0.10 15.80 11.32
N LEU A 54 1.19 16.53 11.06
CA LEU A 54 1.26 17.97 11.34
C LEU A 54 0.21 18.75 10.52
N ILE A 55 0.06 18.44 9.23
CA ILE A 55 -0.96 19.08 8.38
C ILE A 55 -2.36 18.81 8.94
N CYS A 56 -2.66 17.57 9.35
CA CYS A 56 -3.96 17.23 9.91
C CYS A 56 -4.22 17.92 11.25
N ILE A 57 -3.21 17.96 12.14
CA ILE A 57 -3.30 18.67 13.42
C ILE A 57 -3.45 20.18 13.20
N THR A 58 -2.76 20.78 12.23
CA THR A 58 -2.95 22.20 11.92
C THR A 58 -4.35 22.48 11.37
N GLY A 59 -4.85 21.64 10.45
CA GLY A 59 -6.22 21.75 9.95
C GLY A 59 -7.26 21.67 11.09
N PHE A 60 -7.08 20.73 12.01
CA PHE A 60 -7.89 20.60 13.22
C PHE A 60 -7.95 21.88 14.06
N LEU A 61 -6.77 22.43 14.39
CA LEU A 61 -6.66 23.59 15.27
C LEU A 61 -7.31 24.83 14.63
N LEU A 62 -7.27 24.92 13.30
CA LEU A 62 -7.91 26.01 12.56
C LEU A 62 -9.42 25.81 12.41
N TRP A 63 -9.89 24.56 12.31
CA TRP A 63 -11.32 24.26 12.10
C TRP A 63 -11.74 22.97 12.81
N PRO A 64 -12.16 23.03 14.09
CA PRO A 64 -12.51 21.84 14.85
C PRO A 64 -13.92 21.34 14.47
N LEU A 65 -14.04 20.62 13.35
CA LEU A 65 -15.28 19.96 12.94
C LEU A 65 -15.62 18.80 13.91
N ARG A 66 -16.90 18.67 14.25
CA ARG A 66 -17.46 17.60 15.09
C ARG A 66 -18.61 16.90 14.36
N PHE A 67 -18.78 15.60 14.60
CA PHE A 67 -19.93 14.85 14.11
C PHE A 67 -21.15 15.07 14.99
N SER A 68 -22.32 14.98 14.37
CA SER A 68 -23.62 15.04 15.06
C SER A 68 -24.27 13.65 15.24
N PHE A 69 -23.65 12.58 14.73
CA PHE A 69 -24.23 11.23 14.72
C PHE A 69 -23.55 10.30 15.73
N THR A 70 -24.38 9.61 16.51
CA THR A 70 -23.96 8.51 17.38
C THR A 70 -23.98 7.20 16.58
N ARG A 71 -22.84 6.48 16.54
CA ARG A 71 -22.74 5.18 15.88
C ARG A 71 -23.81 4.22 16.47
N PRO A 72 -24.56 3.48 15.63
CA PRO A 72 -25.46 2.44 16.11
C PRO A 72 -24.66 1.31 16.78
N ALA A 73 -25.18 0.77 17.89
CA ALA A 73 -24.53 -0.30 18.64
C ALA A 73 -24.33 -1.53 17.74
N THR A 74 -23.09 -1.95 17.58
CA THR A 74 -22.71 -3.18 16.87
C THR A 74 -22.41 -4.28 17.87
N GLU A 75 -23.02 -5.44 17.70
CA GLU A 75 -22.83 -6.59 18.59
C GLU A 75 -21.70 -7.53 18.12
N GLY A 76 -21.18 -8.33 19.05
CA GLY A 76 -20.18 -9.38 18.76
C GLY A 76 -18.76 -8.84 18.54
N TRP A 77 -17.97 -9.56 17.74
CA TRP A 77 -16.54 -9.27 17.52
C TRP A 77 -16.29 -7.93 16.81
N THR A 78 -17.22 -7.49 15.95
CA THR A 78 -17.14 -6.17 15.30
C THR A 78 -17.31 -5.05 16.30
N GLY A 79 -18.23 -5.20 17.25
CA GLY A 79 -18.43 -4.29 18.38
C GLY A 79 -17.16 -4.14 19.22
N ALA A 80 -16.53 -5.23 19.60
CA ALA A 80 -15.26 -5.19 20.35
C ALA A 80 -14.15 -4.42 19.61
N LEU A 81 -14.04 -4.60 18.29
CA LEU A 81 -13.07 -3.85 17.47
C LEU A 81 -13.43 -2.37 17.35
N PHE A 82 -14.72 -2.04 17.30
CA PHE A 82 -15.19 -0.66 17.28
C PHE A 82 -15.04 0.05 18.62
N ASP A 83 -15.23 -0.66 19.73
CA ASP A 83 -15.00 -0.16 21.09
C ASP A 83 -13.50 0.09 21.31
N ALA A 84 -12.66 -0.86 20.90
CA ALA A 84 -11.22 -0.67 20.90
C ALA A 84 -10.81 0.54 20.05
N LEU A 85 -11.43 0.71 18.87
CA LEU A 85 -11.17 1.84 18.00
C LEU A 85 -11.55 3.16 18.67
N THR A 86 -12.70 3.22 19.34
CA THR A 86 -13.18 4.42 20.05
C THR A 86 -12.23 4.85 21.18
N GLY A 87 -11.44 3.92 21.72
CA GLY A 87 -10.39 4.23 22.70
C GLY A 87 -9.19 5.00 22.13
N PHE A 88 -8.94 4.91 20.81
CA PHE A 88 -7.81 5.57 20.13
C PHE A 88 -8.25 6.71 19.20
N ASP A 89 -9.34 6.48 18.47
CA ASP A 89 -9.91 7.35 17.46
C ASP A 89 -11.26 7.86 17.93
N LEU A 90 -11.20 8.99 18.65
CA LEU A 90 -12.38 9.61 19.21
C LEU A 90 -13.12 10.43 18.13
N PRO A 91 -14.47 10.59 18.23
CA PRO A 91 -15.34 11.08 17.15
C PRO A 91 -15.28 12.61 16.94
N TYR A 92 -14.10 13.19 17.13
CA TYR A 92 -13.78 14.58 16.83
C TYR A 92 -12.68 14.62 15.77
N ASN A 93 -12.51 15.74 15.05
CA ASN A 93 -11.35 15.97 14.20
C ASN A 93 -11.26 15.13 12.90
N GLN A 94 -12.30 15.11 12.06
CA GLN A 94 -12.30 14.25 10.86
C GLN A 94 -11.91 14.95 9.55
N ALA A 95 -11.58 16.25 9.56
CA ALA A 95 -11.12 16.93 8.36
C ALA A 95 -9.90 17.84 8.63
N PRO A 96 -8.80 17.66 7.89
CA PRO A 96 -8.55 16.60 6.91
C PRO A 96 -8.40 15.22 7.58
N SER A 97 -8.81 14.15 6.88
CA SER A 97 -8.78 12.79 7.44
C SER A 97 -7.35 12.26 7.58
N LEU A 98 -6.91 12.09 8.83
CA LEU A 98 -5.60 11.53 9.16
C LEU A 98 -5.44 10.13 8.56
N HIS A 99 -6.44 9.27 8.72
CA HIS A 99 -6.42 7.89 8.20
C HIS A 99 -6.24 7.85 6.69
N ILE A 100 -6.91 8.74 5.93
CA ILE A 100 -6.71 8.84 4.48
C ILE A 100 -5.29 9.34 4.16
N CYS A 101 -4.78 10.34 4.88
CA CYS A 101 -3.42 10.82 4.66
C CYS A 101 -2.37 9.73 4.93
N LEU A 102 -2.51 8.98 6.04
CA LEU A 102 -1.67 7.83 6.36
C LEU A 102 -1.79 6.74 5.29
N LEU A 103 -3.03 6.43 4.88
CA LEU A 103 -3.30 5.44 3.84
C LEU A 103 -2.58 5.76 2.54
N VAL A 104 -2.65 6.99 2.06
CA VAL A 104 -1.98 7.41 0.82
C VAL A 104 -0.45 7.30 0.94
N VAL A 105 0.12 7.69 2.08
CA VAL A 105 1.56 7.57 2.32
C VAL A 105 2.01 6.11 2.36
N LEU A 106 1.27 5.26 3.07
CA LEU A 106 1.55 3.82 3.17
C LEU A 106 1.35 3.12 1.83
N TRP A 107 0.28 3.45 1.09
CA TRP A 107 0.02 2.88 -0.22
C TRP A 107 1.20 3.14 -1.16
N ARG A 108 1.66 4.38 -1.22
CA ARG A 108 2.82 4.77 -2.03
C ARG A 108 4.07 3.98 -1.64
N PHE A 109 4.30 3.79 -0.34
CA PHE A 109 5.43 3.02 0.18
C PHE A 109 5.37 1.54 -0.23
N TYR A 110 4.25 0.86 -0.01
CA TYR A 110 4.10 -0.55 -0.37
C TYR A 110 4.08 -0.78 -1.89
N ALA A 111 3.52 0.15 -2.66
CA ALA A 111 3.59 0.11 -4.10
C ALA A 111 5.05 0.18 -4.58
N ASP A 112 5.88 1.04 -3.98
CA ASP A 112 7.32 1.10 -4.28
C ASP A 112 8.06 -0.15 -3.82
N LEU A 113 7.69 -0.71 -2.66
CA LEU A 113 8.31 -1.93 -2.13
C LEU A 113 8.11 -3.14 -3.05
N LEU A 114 6.92 -3.25 -3.67
CA LEU A 114 6.55 -4.34 -4.57
C LEU A 114 6.95 -4.11 -6.03
N GLN A 115 7.28 -2.87 -6.41
CA GLN A 115 7.78 -2.56 -7.75
C GLN A 115 9.12 -3.27 -8.00
N VAL A 116 9.20 -3.98 -9.13
CA VAL A 116 10.48 -4.47 -9.65
C VAL A 116 11.27 -3.24 -10.10
N PRO A 117 12.54 -3.07 -9.67
CA PRO A 117 13.37 -2.01 -10.20
C PRO A 117 13.45 -2.18 -11.71
N THR A 118 12.78 -1.32 -12.47
CA THR A 118 12.96 -1.29 -13.91
C THR A 118 14.43 -0.99 -14.15
N PRO A 119 15.18 -1.87 -14.83
CA PRO A 119 16.53 -1.51 -15.22
C PRO A 119 16.39 -0.24 -16.05
N ARG A 120 16.94 0.87 -15.55
CA ARG A 120 17.09 2.04 -16.41
C ARG A 120 17.95 1.53 -17.55
N HIS A 121 17.40 1.49 -18.77
CA HIS A 121 18.23 1.43 -19.95
C HIS A 121 19.17 2.64 -19.83
N SER A 122 20.39 2.39 -19.33
CA SER A 122 21.50 3.28 -19.53
C SER A 122 21.53 3.47 -21.03
N ARG A 123 21.13 4.66 -21.48
CA ARG A 123 21.18 5.10 -22.87
C ARG A 123 22.57 4.71 -23.37
N GLU A 124 22.60 3.65 -24.15
CA GLU A 124 23.79 3.09 -24.80
C GLU A 124 24.37 4.20 -25.67
N GLY A 125 25.42 4.86 -25.16
CA GLY A 125 26.37 5.55 -26.02
C GLY A 125 27.07 4.46 -26.83
N GLY A 126 26.74 4.38 -28.11
CA GLY A 126 27.18 3.31 -29.01
C GLY A 126 28.68 3.07 -28.97
N ASN A 127 29.07 1.81 -28.87
CA ASN A 127 30.42 1.35 -29.13
C ASN A 127 30.47 0.77 -30.56
N PRO A 128 31.13 1.42 -31.53
CA PRO A 128 31.22 0.92 -32.91
C PRO A 128 32.25 -0.21 -33.12
N ALA A 129 32.82 -0.82 -32.08
CA ALA A 129 33.91 -1.79 -32.20
C ALA A 129 33.48 -3.28 -32.23
N SER A 130 32.39 -3.64 -32.91
CA SER A 130 31.95 -5.05 -33.07
C SER A 130 32.09 -5.60 -34.50
N SER A 131 33.15 -5.21 -35.20
CA SER A 131 33.58 -5.85 -36.45
C SER A 131 34.87 -6.64 -36.22
N PHE A 132 34.77 -7.84 -35.62
CA PHE A 132 35.84 -8.84 -35.64
C PHE A 132 35.23 -10.21 -35.99
N PRO A 133 35.76 -10.95 -36.97
CA PRO A 133 35.27 -12.28 -37.32
C PRO A 133 35.65 -13.32 -36.25
N PRO A 134 34.92 -14.44 -36.15
CA PRO A 134 35.05 -15.37 -35.03
C PRO A 134 36.35 -16.17 -35.11
N ALA A 135 37.12 -16.15 -34.01
CA ALA A 135 38.21 -17.09 -33.78
C ALA A 135 37.66 -18.49 -33.52
N ALA A 136 38.39 -19.49 -34.02
CA ALA A 136 38.05 -20.91 -34.08
C ALA A 136 37.41 -21.49 -32.81
N GLU A 137 36.41 -22.36 -33.01
CA GLU A 137 35.82 -23.21 -31.96
C GLU A 137 36.91 -24.00 -31.22
N PRO A 138 37.01 -23.89 -29.89
CA PRO A 138 37.80 -24.83 -29.11
C PRO A 138 37.05 -26.15 -28.96
N LEU A 139 37.76 -27.24 -29.26
CA LEU A 139 37.35 -28.66 -29.27
C LEU A 139 36.95 -29.23 -27.88
N GLY A 140 36.32 -28.43 -27.01
CA GLY A 140 35.92 -28.78 -25.64
C GLY A 140 34.43 -29.04 -25.45
N SER A 141 33.59 -28.79 -26.46
CA SER A 141 32.12 -28.88 -26.37
C SER A 141 31.57 -30.31 -26.43
N ARG A 142 32.38 -31.31 -26.80
CA ARG A 142 31.93 -32.70 -27.01
C ARG A 142 31.97 -33.61 -25.77
N LEU A 143 32.38 -33.11 -24.61
CA LEU A 143 32.47 -33.92 -23.37
C LEU A 143 31.58 -33.43 -22.22
N ARG A 144 30.64 -32.51 -22.48
CA ARG A 144 29.66 -32.12 -21.46
C ARG A 144 28.48 -33.09 -21.49
N GLY A 145 28.43 -33.95 -20.47
CA GLY A 145 27.38 -34.93 -20.27
C GLY A 145 25.97 -34.33 -20.38
N ASN A 146 25.08 -35.10 -20.99
CA ASN A 146 23.65 -34.85 -21.11
C ASN A 146 22.96 -35.08 -19.76
N ASP A 147 23.33 -34.28 -18.75
CA ASP A 147 22.63 -34.23 -17.49
C ASP A 147 21.38 -33.38 -17.75
N GLY A 148 20.28 -34.05 -18.12
CA GLY A 148 19.03 -33.50 -18.68
C GLY A 148 18.22 -32.53 -17.80
N LEU A 149 18.88 -31.63 -17.08
CA LEU A 149 18.29 -30.41 -16.57
C LEU A 149 18.46 -29.34 -17.64
N ASP A 150 17.40 -29.08 -18.41
CA ASP A 150 17.33 -27.90 -19.28
C ASP A 150 17.37 -26.62 -18.42
N LEU A 151 18.57 -26.21 -18.00
CA LEU A 151 18.79 -24.99 -17.23
C LEU A 151 18.15 -23.76 -17.90
N PRO A 152 18.17 -23.58 -19.23
CA PRO A 152 17.51 -22.45 -19.88
C PRO A 152 16.00 -22.42 -19.65
N THR A 153 15.32 -23.58 -19.66
CA THR A 153 13.87 -23.66 -19.43
C THR A 153 13.53 -23.43 -17.96
N LEU A 154 14.38 -23.89 -17.03
CA LEU A 154 14.24 -23.61 -15.60
C LEU A 154 14.43 -22.12 -15.27
N HIS A 155 15.35 -21.43 -15.95
CA HIS A 155 15.53 -19.99 -15.79
C HIS A 155 14.33 -19.21 -16.33
N ALA A 156 13.85 -19.54 -17.53
CA ALA A 156 12.67 -18.89 -18.13
C ALA A 156 11.40 -19.06 -17.28
N THR A 157 11.17 -20.27 -16.76
CA THR A 157 10.01 -20.56 -15.89
C THR A 157 10.09 -19.81 -14.55
N ARG A 158 11.27 -19.76 -13.91
CA ARG A 158 11.46 -19.00 -12.67
C ARG A 158 11.28 -17.50 -12.85
N GLU A 159 11.76 -16.95 -13.97
CA GLU A 159 11.61 -15.53 -14.29
C GLU A 159 10.17 -15.17 -14.57
N GLN A 160 9.47 -15.97 -15.40
CA GLN A 160 8.05 -15.79 -15.69
C GLN A 160 7.20 -15.90 -14.41
N GLN A 161 7.48 -16.88 -13.54
CA GLN A 161 6.77 -17.05 -12.27
C GLN A 161 7.02 -15.87 -11.33
N ARG A 162 8.25 -15.35 -11.26
CA ARG A 162 8.60 -14.20 -10.44
C ARG A 162 7.84 -12.96 -10.89
N THR A 163 7.87 -12.63 -12.17
CA THR A 163 7.18 -11.47 -12.75
C THR A 163 5.67 -11.58 -12.56
N THR A 164 5.08 -12.73 -12.84
CA THR A 164 3.66 -12.99 -12.64
C THR A 164 3.28 -12.79 -11.17
N ARG A 165 4.04 -13.36 -10.23
CA ARG A 165 3.81 -13.18 -8.79
C ARG A 165 3.85 -11.70 -8.37
N HIS A 166 4.79 -10.91 -8.90
CA HIS A 166 4.89 -9.49 -8.59
C HIS A 166 3.63 -8.71 -9.03
N LEU A 167 3.13 -8.98 -10.24
CA LEU A 167 1.92 -8.34 -10.74
C LEU A 167 0.68 -8.69 -9.89
N TRP A 168 0.53 -9.97 -9.51
CA TRP A 168 -0.56 -10.39 -8.63
C TRP A 168 -0.50 -9.73 -7.25
N LEU A 169 0.68 -9.65 -6.65
CA LEU A 169 0.85 -9.00 -5.34
C LEU A 169 0.57 -7.50 -5.41
N GLN A 170 0.96 -6.83 -6.49
CA GLN A 170 0.62 -5.41 -6.70
C GLN A 170 -0.89 -5.23 -6.88
N GLY A 171 -1.53 -6.04 -7.71
CA GLY A 171 -2.99 -6.00 -7.89
C GLY A 171 -3.73 -6.20 -6.57
N LEU A 172 -3.34 -7.21 -5.79
CA LEU A 172 -3.92 -7.48 -4.48
C LEU A 172 -3.72 -6.30 -3.52
N LEU A 173 -2.53 -5.69 -3.50
CA LEU A 173 -2.24 -4.52 -2.69
C LEU A 173 -3.19 -3.36 -3.05
N HIS A 174 -3.35 -3.05 -4.34
CA HIS A 174 -4.22 -1.95 -4.78
C HIS A 174 -5.69 -2.20 -4.42
N VAL A 175 -6.18 -3.43 -4.63
CA VAL A 175 -7.54 -3.81 -4.23
C VAL A 175 -7.73 -3.65 -2.74
N TRP A 176 -6.78 -4.15 -1.94
CA TRP A 176 -6.88 -4.07 -0.48
C TRP A 176 -6.84 -2.63 0.03
N PHE A 177 -5.91 -1.80 -0.44
CA PHE A 177 -5.83 -0.39 -0.05
C PHE A 177 -7.07 0.42 -0.48
N THR A 178 -7.68 0.05 -1.60
CA THR A 178 -8.98 0.62 -2.01
C THR A 178 -10.09 0.20 -1.03
N LEU A 179 -10.11 -1.05 -0.59
CA LEU A 179 -11.05 -1.51 0.44
C LEU A 179 -10.84 -0.80 1.78
N ILE A 180 -9.60 -0.51 2.17
CA ILE A 180 -9.32 0.32 3.35
C ILE A 180 -9.91 1.73 3.16
N ALA A 181 -9.67 2.37 2.00
CA ALA A 181 -10.20 3.70 1.71
C ALA A 181 -11.74 3.73 1.79
N LEU A 182 -12.40 2.77 1.14
CA LEU A 182 -13.85 2.62 1.19
C LEU A 182 -14.33 2.36 2.63
N SER A 183 -13.61 1.53 3.37
CA SER A 183 -13.93 1.27 4.77
C SER A 183 -13.80 2.52 5.64
N VAL A 184 -12.81 3.39 5.43
CA VAL A 184 -12.69 4.63 6.20
C VAL A 184 -13.95 5.48 6.01
N LEU A 185 -14.46 5.55 4.77
CA LEU A 185 -15.67 6.29 4.44
C LEU A 185 -16.96 5.70 5.05
N THR A 186 -17.01 4.38 5.23
CA THR A 186 -18.20 3.70 5.79
C THR A 186 -18.15 3.51 7.31
N THR A 187 -16.95 3.42 7.88
CA THR A 187 -16.70 3.17 9.33
C THR A 187 -17.02 4.42 10.16
N TRP A 188 -16.62 5.58 9.66
CA TRP A 188 -16.97 6.87 10.22
C TRP A 188 -17.86 7.53 9.19
N GLN A 189 -19.17 7.41 9.37
CA GLN A 189 -20.14 8.00 8.47
C GLN A 189 -19.86 9.52 8.43
N HIS A 190 -19.17 9.96 7.38
CA HIS A 190 -18.77 11.36 7.19
C HIS A 190 -20.00 12.19 6.82
N HIS A 191 -20.90 12.38 7.79
CA HIS A 191 -22.01 13.33 7.72
C HIS A 191 -21.48 14.71 8.12
N PHE A 192 -21.30 15.59 7.14
CA PHE A 192 -20.86 16.99 7.34
C PHE A 192 -22.00 17.88 7.88
#